data_AF-A0A4Y2KEJ8-F1
#
_entry.id   AF-A0A4Y2KEJ8-F1
#
_cell.length_a   1.000
_cell.length_b   1.000
_cell.length_c   1.000
_cell.angle_alpha   90.00
_cell.angle_beta   90.00
_cell.angle_gamma   90.00
#
_symmetry.space_group_name_H-M   'P 1'
#
loop_
_entity.id
_entity.type
_entity.pdbx_description
1 polymer ?
#
loop_
_entity_poly.entity_id
_entity_poly.type
_entity_poly.pdbx_seq_one_letter_code
_entity_poly.pdbx_strand_id
1 'polypeptide(L)'
;MYWIKCKENWGTFVNNRAQEIRRLANSKDWKHIAGILNPADLPSRGCGAKELTELLWWEGPSWSKKPREEWPLSEACPDFAIINSERKRTVASTINNELKELDYLSEISSYEKIMRVTAWIFRFYNNIRKQQNDRDFGDLNTQETCKDPVIPPAVECIDSSRNDRSCDFQKSGGEEGRR
;
A
#
# COMPACT_ATOMS: atom_id res chain seq x y z
N MET A 1 7.31 4.36 15.08
CA MET A 1 8.68 3.80 14.96
C MET A 1 8.74 2.49 14.17
N TYR A 2 7.80 1.57 14.39
CA TYR A 2 7.71 0.29 13.67
C TYR A 2 7.76 0.44 12.14
N TRP A 3 6.98 1.37 11.57
CA TRP A 3 6.86 1.57 10.13
C TRP A 3 8.16 1.99 9.43
N ILE A 4 9.10 2.63 10.15
CA ILE A 4 10.41 3.04 9.60
C ILE A 4 11.36 1.84 9.60
N LYS A 5 11.30 0.99 10.64
CA LYS A 5 12.17 -0.19 10.78
C LYS A 5 11.74 -1.37 9.91
N CYS A 6 10.44 -1.66 9.83
CA CYS A 6 9.91 -2.81 9.09
C CYS A 6 9.42 -2.43 7.69
N LYS A 7 9.90 -3.14 6.67
CA LYS A 7 9.46 -2.99 5.27
C LYS A 7 8.28 -3.93 5.00
N GLU A 8 7.08 -3.49 5.38
CA GLU A 8 5.85 -4.21 5.10
C GLU A 8 4.98 -3.47 4.07
N ASN A 9 3.87 -4.10 3.67
CA ASN A 9 2.91 -3.51 2.75
C ASN A 9 2.03 -2.48 3.47
N TRP A 10 2.58 -1.31 3.77
CA TRP A 10 1.88 -0.21 4.41
C TRP A 10 0.89 0.46 3.45
N GLY A 11 -0.16 1.08 4.00
CA GLY A 11 -1.02 2.00 3.23
C GLY A 11 -0.20 3.08 2.52
N THR A 12 -0.69 3.60 1.40
CA THR A 12 0.07 4.50 0.50
C THR A 12 0.72 5.67 1.24
N PHE A 13 -0.02 6.31 2.14
CA PHE A 13 0.47 7.44 2.92
C PHE A 13 1.67 7.09 3.82
N VAL A 14 1.53 6.05 4.64
CA VAL A 14 2.60 5.59 5.54
C VAL A 14 3.78 5.05 4.74
N ASN A 15 3.53 4.32 3.65
CA ASN A 15 4.59 3.80 2.81
C ASN A 15 5.44 4.92 2.19
N ASN A 16 4.79 5.92 1.58
CA ASN A 16 5.49 7.04 0.93
C ASN A 16 6.39 7.79 1.94
N ARG A 17 5.87 8.08 3.13
CA ARG A 17 6.62 8.76 4.20
C ARG A 17 7.75 7.91 4.76
N ALA A 18 7.50 6.63 5.03
CA ALA A 18 8.53 5.72 5.51
C ALA A 18 9.65 5.55 4.48
N GLN A 19 9.34 5.54 3.18
CA GLN A 19 10.34 5.51 2.11
C GLN A 19 11.17 6.79 2.04
N GLU A 20 10.54 7.95 2.13
CA GLU A 20 11.24 9.24 2.15
C GLU A 20 12.24 9.31 3.31
N ILE A 21 11.79 8.94 4.52
CA ILE A 21 12.66 8.90 5.71
C ILE A 21 13.85 7.96 5.49
N ARG A 22 13.61 6.74 4.96
CA ARG A 22 14.66 5.75 4.70
C ARG A 22 15.65 6.18 3.60
N ARG A 23 15.23 7.05 2.69
CA ARG A 23 16.10 7.64 1.66
C ARG A 23 17.07 8.65 2.27
N LEU A 24 16.64 9.37 3.31
CA LEU A 24 17.40 10.44 3.94
C LEU A 24 18.25 9.95 5.12
N ALA A 25 17.84 8.88 5.81
CA ALA A 25 18.51 8.39 7.01
C ALA A 25 18.41 6.86 7.15
N ASN A 26 19.38 6.26 7.84
CA ASN A 26 19.36 4.83 8.13
C ASN A 26 18.27 4.50 9.16
N SER A 27 17.42 3.51 8.86
CA SER A 27 16.34 3.09 9.74
C SER A 27 16.80 2.59 11.11
N LYS A 28 18.06 2.11 11.23
CA LYS A 28 18.64 1.62 12.48
C LYS A 28 18.94 2.75 13.47
N ASP A 29 19.17 3.96 12.98
CA ASP A 29 19.53 5.11 13.82
C ASP A 29 18.31 5.71 14.54
N TRP A 30 17.12 5.40 14.06
CA TRP A 30 15.87 5.83 14.69
C TRP A 30 15.68 5.07 16.01
N LYS A 31 15.42 5.82 17.08
CA LYS A 31 15.13 5.32 18.42
C LYS A 31 13.81 5.92 18.92
N HIS A 32 13.06 5.13 19.68
CA HIS A 32 11.86 5.61 20.35
C HIS A 32 12.28 6.22 21.69
N ILE A 33 11.63 7.32 22.05
CA ILE A 33 11.78 7.97 23.34
C ILE A 33 10.37 8.10 23.90
N ALA A 34 10.18 7.73 25.17
CA ALA A 34 8.89 7.90 25.83
C ALA A 34 8.48 9.37 25.81
N GLY A 35 7.19 9.67 25.62
CA GLY A 35 6.69 11.06 25.53
C GLY A 35 7.12 11.95 26.70
N ILE A 36 7.14 11.39 27.92
CA ILE A 36 7.60 12.09 29.13
C ILE A 36 9.08 12.52 29.09
N LEU A 37 9.90 11.89 28.24
CA LEU A 37 11.32 12.22 28.05
C LEU A 37 11.54 13.06 26.78
N ASN A 38 10.48 13.36 26.02
CA ASN A 38 10.54 14.17 24.82
C ASN A 38 10.05 15.60 25.14
N PRO A 39 10.96 16.57 25.35
CA PRO A 39 10.56 17.94 25.66
C PRO A 39 9.74 18.62 24.54
N ALA A 40 9.81 18.12 23.30
CA ALA A 40 8.99 18.60 22.19
C ALA A 40 7.53 18.06 22.22
N ASP A 41 7.22 17.06 23.06
CA ASP A 41 5.85 16.55 23.20
C ASP A 41 4.92 17.60 23.80
N LEU A 42 5.40 18.36 24.80
CA LEU A 42 4.62 19.39 25.50
C LEU A 42 4.13 20.54 24.61
N PRO A 43 4.97 21.22 23.80
CA PRO A 43 4.47 22.21 22.85
C PRO A 43 3.50 21.61 21.82
N SER A 44 3.68 20.35 21.43
CA SER A 44 2.80 19.70 20.45
C SER A 44 1.39 19.41 20.99
N ARG A 45 1.23 19.26 22.31
CA ARG A 45 -0.07 19.06 22.97
C ARG A 45 -0.78 20.36 23.35
N GLY A 46 -0.09 21.50 23.22
CA GLY A 46 -0.53 22.79 23.75
C GLY A 46 -0.16 22.90 25.23
N CYS A 47 0.81 23.75 25.53
CA CYS A 47 1.22 24.09 26.90
C CYS A 47 1.20 25.62 27.08
N GLY A 48 1.19 26.06 28.33
CA GLY A 48 1.23 27.49 28.65
C GLY A 48 2.60 28.11 28.31
N ALA A 49 2.62 29.40 28.01
CA ALA A 49 3.87 30.11 27.67
C ALA A 49 4.95 30.02 28.78
N LYS A 50 4.52 29.99 30.05
CA LYS A 50 5.42 29.82 31.19
C LYS A 50 6.08 28.44 31.21
N GLU A 51 5.29 27.39 31.05
CA GLU A 51 5.78 26.00 31.00
C GLU A 51 6.73 25.79 29.80
N LEU A 52 6.39 26.37 28.65
CA LEU A 52 7.24 26.33 27.46
C LEU A 52 8.62 26.96 27.69
N THR A 53 8.68 28.02 28.50
CA THR A 53 9.92 28.74 28.82
C THR A 53 10.76 27.99 29.86
N GLU A 54 10.11 27.35 30.85
CA GLU A 54 10.78 26.60 31.93
C GLU A 54 11.45 25.32 31.41
N LEU A 55 10.86 24.65 30.42
CA LEU A 55 11.34 23.37 29.92
C LEU A 55 12.44 23.46 28.86
N LEU A 56 12.75 24.67 28.38
CA LEU A 56 13.78 24.92 27.36
C LEU A 56 13.66 23.95 26.18
N TRP A 57 12.45 23.79 25.63
CA TRP A 57 12.15 22.71 24.67
C TRP A 57 13.08 22.69 23.44
N TRP A 58 13.68 23.83 23.10
CA TRP A 58 14.66 24.00 22.01
C TRP A 58 16.08 23.56 22.37
N GLU A 59 16.44 23.46 23.65
CA GLU A 59 17.77 22.97 24.06
C GLU A 59 17.90 21.45 23.93
N GLY A 60 16.76 20.77 23.80
CA GLY A 60 16.71 19.32 23.81
C GLY A 60 16.95 18.72 25.21
N PRO A 61 16.77 17.41 25.35
CA PRO A 61 16.91 16.76 26.64
C PRO A 61 18.38 16.70 27.09
N SER A 62 18.61 16.80 28.39
CA SER A 62 19.97 16.80 28.99
C SER A 62 20.81 15.58 28.59
N TRP A 63 20.18 14.43 28.41
CA TRP A 63 20.83 13.19 28.00
C TRP A 63 21.33 13.21 26.55
N SER A 64 20.81 14.08 25.68
CA SER A 64 21.26 14.17 24.28
C SER A 64 22.69 14.69 24.15
N LYS A 65 23.17 15.42 25.17
CA LYS A 65 24.55 15.93 25.28
C LYS A 65 25.53 14.85 25.76
N LYS A 66 25.03 13.69 26.21
CA LYS A 66 25.82 12.57 26.71
C LYS A 66 26.18 11.58 25.58
N PRO A 67 27.18 10.70 25.78
CA PRO A 67 27.45 9.59 24.86
C PRO A 67 26.20 8.77 24.53
N ARG A 68 26.16 8.21 23.33
CA ARG A 68 24.98 7.50 22.77
C ARG A 68 24.56 6.29 23.61
N GLU A 69 25.49 5.74 24.37
CA GLU A 69 25.36 4.60 25.27
C GLU A 69 24.53 4.96 26.52
N GLU A 70 24.55 6.23 26.93
CA GLU A 70 23.77 6.75 28.06
C GLU A 70 22.37 7.23 27.64
N TRP A 71 22.03 7.15 26.34
CA TRP A 71 20.72 7.58 25.87
C TRP A 71 19.65 6.58 26.32
N PRO A 72 18.47 7.07 26.75
CA PRO A 72 17.39 6.18 27.17
C PRO A 72 16.99 5.28 26.00
N LEU A 73 17.19 3.98 26.16
CA LEU A 73 16.69 2.97 25.24
C LEU A 73 15.26 2.63 25.66
N SER A 74 14.29 3.08 24.88
CA SER A 74 12.93 2.53 24.96
C SER A 74 12.78 1.49 23.86
N GLU A 75 12.59 0.23 24.27
CA GLU A 75 11.99 -0.76 23.39
C GLU A 75 10.54 -0.35 23.17
N ALA A 76 10.22 0.08 21.95
CA ALA A 76 8.84 0.34 21.59
C ALA A 76 8.10 -1.01 21.56
N CYS A 77 7.23 -1.26 22.53
CA CYS A 77 6.27 -2.36 22.44
C CYS A 77 5.24 -2.02 21.34
N PRO A 78 5.28 -2.69 20.18
CA PRO A 78 4.36 -2.37 19.11
C PRO A 78 2.97 -2.93 19.43
N ASP A 79 1.94 -2.07 19.35
CA ASP A 79 0.57 -2.54 19.31
C ASP A 79 0.25 -3.08 17.91
N PHE A 80 0.17 -4.41 17.80
CA PHE A 80 -0.08 -5.09 16.54
C PHE A 80 -1.49 -4.85 15.99
N ALA A 81 -2.47 -4.50 16.81
CA ALA A 81 -3.82 -4.18 16.32
C ALA A 81 -3.78 -2.88 15.50
N ILE A 82 -3.10 -1.85 16.01
CA ILE A 82 -2.89 -0.57 15.31
C ILE A 82 -2.00 -0.75 14.08
N ILE A 83 -0.95 -1.57 14.17
CA ILE A 83 -0.08 -1.83 13.01
C ILE A 83 -0.86 -2.52 11.88
N ASN A 84 -1.70 -3.49 12.21
CA ASN A 84 -2.47 -4.23 11.22
C ASN A 84 -3.55 -3.36 10.55
N SER A 85 -4.13 -2.37 11.25
CA SER A 85 -5.09 -1.46 10.62
C SER A 85 -4.44 -0.54 9.58
N GLU A 86 -3.14 -0.24 9.74
CA GLU A 86 -2.35 0.61 8.82
C GLU A 86 -1.75 -0.18 7.63
N ARG A 87 -1.80 -1.51 7.66
CA ARG A 87 -1.41 -2.33 6.51
C ARG A 87 -2.37 -2.10 5.36
N LYS A 88 -1.83 -2.09 4.14
CA LYS A 88 -2.62 -1.96 2.92
C LYS A 88 -3.61 -3.13 2.85
N ARG A 89 -4.89 -2.82 2.89
CA ARG A 89 -5.95 -3.82 2.70
C ARG A 89 -5.91 -4.32 1.26
N THR A 90 -5.64 -5.61 1.08
CA THR A 90 -5.86 -6.27 -0.20
C THR A 90 -7.36 -6.53 -0.32
N VAL A 91 -8.05 -5.75 -1.15
CA VAL A 91 -9.42 -6.09 -1.54
C VAL A 91 -9.31 -7.20 -2.57
N ALA A 92 -9.54 -8.44 -2.14
CA ALA A 92 -9.77 -9.54 -3.07
C ALA A 92 -11.15 -9.31 -3.70
N SER A 93 -11.20 -8.93 -4.97
CA SER A 93 -12.43 -8.95 -5.74
C SER A 93 -12.64 -10.37 -6.23
N THR A 94 -13.63 -11.06 -5.69
CA THR A 94 -14.07 -12.34 -6.24
C THR A 94 -14.80 -12.04 -7.55
N ILE A 95 -14.22 -12.44 -8.67
CA ILE A 95 -14.92 -12.40 -9.96
C ILE A 95 -15.92 -13.55 -9.91
N ASN A 96 -17.21 -13.24 -9.80
CA ASN A 96 -18.25 -14.23 -10.04
C ASN A 96 -18.19 -14.59 -11.53
N ASN A 97 -17.65 -15.77 -11.83
CA ASN A 97 -17.59 -16.36 -13.17
C ASN A 97 -18.95 -16.93 -13.62
N GLU A 98 -20.03 -16.66 -12.87
CA GLU A 98 -21.36 -16.92 -13.39
C GLU A 98 -21.54 -16.03 -14.62
N LEU A 99 -21.63 -16.68 -15.79
CA LEU A 99 -22.10 -16.05 -17.02
C LEU A 99 -23.52 -15.58 -16.75
N LYS A 100 -23.66 -14.41 -16.13
CA LYS A 100 -24.90 -13.65 -16.16
C LYS A 100 -25.13 -13.44 -17.65
N GLU A 101 -26.19 -14.07 -18.17
CA GLU A 101 -26.70 -13.74 -19.50
C GLU A 101 -26.64 -12.23 -19.62
N LEU A 102 -26.04 -11.74 -20.70
CA LEU A 102 -25.85 -10.32 -20.95
C LEU A 102 -27.26 -9.72 -21.11
N ASP A 103 -27.89 -9.38 -20.00
CA ASP A 103 -29.31 -9.04 -19.88
C ASP A 103 -29.67 -7.90 -20.83
N TYR A 104 -28.72 -6.98 -21.03
CA TYR A 104 -28.83 -5.86 -21.98
C TYR A 104 -28.95 -6.30 -23.45
N LEU A 105 -28.49 -7.49 -23.83
CA LEU A 105 -28.68 -8.01 -25.19
C LEU A 105 -30.15 -8.38 -25.43
N SER A 106 -30.87 -8.80 -24.39
CA SER A 106 -32.29 -9.15 -24.49
C SER A 106 -33.17 -7.92 -24.75
N GLU A 107 -32.71 -6.72 -24.37
CA GLU A 107 -33.41 -5.45 -24.57
C GLU A 107 -33.23 -4.86 -25.98
N ILE A 108 -32.35 -5.43 -26.80
CA ILE A 108 -32.04 -4.91 -28.15
C ILE A 108 -32.74 -5.76 -29.21
N SER A 109 -33.77 -5.20 -29.84
CA SER A 109 -34.55 -5.88 -30.90
C SER A 109 -33.89 -5.90 -32.28
N SER A 110 -32.75 -5.22 -32.47
CA SER A 110 -32.06 -5.13 -33.75
C SER A 110 -30.70 -5.84 -33.69
N TYR A 111 -30.56 -6.90 -34.49
CA TYR A 111 -29.29 -7.63 -34.64
C TYR A 111 -28.15 -6.71 -35.09
N GLU A 112 -28.39 -5.79 -36.03
CA GLU A 112 -27.39 -4.82 -36.48
C GLU A 112 -26.92 -3.92 -35.32
N LYS A 113 -27.84 -3.51 -34.45
CA LYS A 113 -27.52 -2.72 -33.26
C LYS A 113 -26.66 -3.52 -32.27
N ILE A 114 -26.95 -4.81 -32.07
CA ILE A 114 -26.13 -5.70 -31.24
C ILE A 114 -24.71 -5.81 -31.81
N MET A 115 -24.58 -6.03 -33.12
CA MET A 115 -23.27 -6.14 -33.78
C MET A 115 -22.47 -4.85 -33.64
N ARG A 116 -23.11 -3.68 -33.83
CA ARG A 116 -22.45 -2.38 -33.65
C ARG A 116 -21.99 -2.14 -32.21
N VAL A 117 -22.84 -2.43 -31.22
CA VAL A 117 -22.47 -2.29 -29.79
C VAL A 117 -21.31 -3.22 -29.44
N THR A 118 -21.38 -4.48 -29.89
CA THR A 118 -20.34 -5.48 -29.65
C THR A 118 -19.01 -5.06 -30.30
N ALA A 119 -19.04 -4.58 -31.55
CA ALA A 119 -17.86 -4.06 -32.24
C ALA A 119 -17.23 -2.88 -31.50
N TRP A 120 -18.03 -1.96 -30.95
CA TRP A 120 -17.53 -0.85 -30.12
C TRP A 120 -16.86 -1.33 -28.83
N ILE A 121 -17.45 -2.32 -28.14
CA ILE A 121 -16.86 -2.92 -26.94
C ILE A 121 -15.49 -3.54 -27.26
N PHE A 122 -15.40 -4.28 -28.37
CA PHE A 122 -14.13 -4.87 -28.80
C PHE A 122 -13.10 -3.82 -29.22
N ARG A 123 -13.50 -2.78 -29.95
CA ARG A 123 -12.60 -1.67 -30.31
C ARG A 123 -12.06 -0.98 -29.06
N PHE A 124 -12.92 -0.72 -28.07
CA PHE A 124 -12.50 -0.16 -26.79
C PHE A 124 -11.48 -1.06 -26.08
N TYR A 125 -11.80 -2.36 -25.95
CA TYR A 125 -10.92 -3.35 -25.34
C TYR A 125 -9.55 -3.46 -26.04
N ASN A 126 -9.53 -3.36 -27.36
CA ASN A 126 -8.28 -3.37 -28.11
C ASN A 126 -7.51 -2.05 -27.93
N ASN A 127 -8.19 -0.90 -27.94
CA ASN A 127 -7.57 0.41 -27.79
C ASN A 127 -6.92 0.62 -26.41
N ILE A 128 -7.46 0.06 -25.33
CA ILE A 128 -6.82 0.13 -24.01
C ILE A 128 -5.49 -0.63 -23.93
N ARG A 129 -5.25 -1.56 -24.86
CA ARG A 129 -3.98 -2.32 -24.97
C ARG A 129 -2.97 -1.69 -25.93
N LYS A 130 -3.39 -0.71 -26.72
CA LYS A 130 -2.56 0.01 -27.69
C LYS A 130 -2.01 1.32 -27.10
N GLN A 131 -0.84 1.74 -27.59
CA GLN A 131 -0.31 3.08 -27.34
C GLN A 131 -1.23 4.13 -28.00
N GLN A 132 -1.22 5.37 -27.48
CA GLN A 132 -2.18 6.40 -27.89
C GLN A 132 -2.20 6.65 -29.41
N ASN A 133 -1.04 6.59 -30.06
CA ASN A 133 -0.88 6.86 -31.49
C ASN A 133 -1.42 5.74 -32.39
N ASP A 134 -1.59 4.52 -31.86
CA ASP A 134 -2.03 3.35 -32.62
C ASP A 134 -3.53 3.03 -32.43
N ARG A 135 -4.24 3.88 -31.68
CA ARG A 135 -5.65 3.69 -31.36
C ARG A 135 -6.53 4.01 -32.56
N ASP A 136 -7.57 3.19 -32.74
CA ASP A 136 -8.55 3.39 -33.78
C ASP A 136 -9.58 4.43 -33.33
N PHE A 137 -9.76 5.50 -34.11
CA PHE A 137 -10.72 6.59 -33.89
C PHE A 137 -11.67 6.74 -35.08
N GLY A 138 -12.79 7.46 -34.88
CA GLY A 138 -13.81 7.66 -35.92
C GLY A 138 -14.80 6.50 -36.01
N ASP A 139 -15.53 6.40 -37.11
CA ASP A 139 -16.58 5.40 -37.29
C ASP A 139 -16.06 3.95 -37.29
N LEU A 140 -16.95 2.99 -37.02
CA LEU A 140 -16.63 1.57 -37.15
C LEU A 140 -16.32 1.25 -38.60
N ASN A 141 -15.23 0.51 -38.82
CA ASN A 141 -14.90 0.03 -40.16
C ASN A 141 -15.70 -1.25 -40.47
N THR A 142 -15.84 -1.57 -41.76
CA THR A 142 -16.62 -2.73 -42.23
C THR A 142 -16.06 -4.06 -41.71
N GLN A 143 -14.76 -4.12 -41.41
CA GLN A 143 -14.08 -5.31 -40.88
C GLN A 143 -14.38 -5.54 -39.38
N GLU A 144 -14.88 -4.54 -38.66
CA GLU A 144 -15.29 -4.67 -37.25
C GLU A 144 -16.75 -5.12 -37.10
N THR A 145 -17.60 -4.81 -38.09
CA THR A 145 -19.02 -5.19 -38.09
C THR A 145 -19.28 -6.55 -38.75
N CYS A 146 -18.35 -7.04 -39.58
CA CYS A 146 -18.48 -8.32 -40.30
C CYS A 146 -17.73 -9.50 -39.65
N LYS A 147 -16.99 -9.27 -38.56
CA LYS A 147 -16.39 -10.39 -37.83
C LYS A 147 -17.46 -11.05 -37.01
N ASP A 148 -17.70 -12.34 -37.29
CA ASP A 148 -18.43 -13.21 -36.37
C ASP A 148 -17.86 -12.99 -34.96
N PRO A 149 -18.71 -12.96 -33.90
CA PRO A 149 -18.24 -12.83 -32.54
C PRO A 149 -17.39 -14.06 -32.20
N VAL A 150 -16.10 -13.99 -32.48
CA VAL A 150 -15.11 -14.94 -32.02
C VAL A 150 -15.09 -14.77 -30.52
N ILE A 151 -15.73 -15.71 -29.82
CA ILE A 151 -15.66 -15.84 -28.37
C ILE A 151 -14.16 -15.80 -28.02
N PRO A 152 -13.67 -14.78 -27.30
CA PRO A 152 -12.26 -14.73 -26.98
C PRO A 152 -11.90 -15.97 -26.16
N PRO A 153 -10.76 -16.63 -26.45
CA PRO A 153 -10.29 -17.72 -25.61
C PRO A 153 -10.16 -17.19 -24.19
N ALA A 154 -10.62 -17.99 -23.23
CA ALA A 154 -10.60 -17.68 -21.81
C ALA A 154 -9.25 -17.05 -21.44
N VAL A 155 -9.31 -15.88 -20.82
CA VAL A 155 -8.12 -15.18 -20.34
C VAL A 155 -7.45 -16.08 -19.32
N GLU A 156 -6.34 -16.73 -19.70
CA GLU A 156 -5.48 -17.40 -18.74
C GLU A 156 -4.95 -16.35 -17.77
N CYS A 157 -5.48 -16.38 -16.54
CA CYS A 157 -4.98 -15.59 -15.44
C CYS A 157 -3.52 -15.97 -15.21
N ILE A 158 -2.62 -15.04 -15.49
CA ILE A 158 -1.21 -15.14 -15.16
C ILE A 158 -1.12 -15.05 -13.64
N ASP A 159 -1.09 -16.20 -12.98
CA ASP A 159 -0.92 -16.30 -11.54
C ASP A 159 0.54 -16.05 -11.19
N SER A 160 0.94 -14.77 -11.16
CA SER A 160 2.23 -14.36 -10.61
C SER A 160 2.14 -14.31 -9.08
N SER A 161 1.94 -15.48 -8.50
CA SER A 161 2.00 -15.76 -7.06
C SER A 161 3.18 -16.70 -6.82
N ARG A 162 4.40 -16.17 -6.71
CA ARG A 162 5.49 -16.91 -6.05
C ARG A 162 6.64 -16.03 -5.56
N ASN A 163 6.83 -16.17 -4.25
CA ASN A 163 8.07 -16.17 -3.47
C ASN A 163 8.65 -14.91 -2.81
N ASP A 164 8.84 -15.13 -1.50
CA ASP A 164 9.92 -14.69 -0.62
C ASP A 164 9.86 -13.30 0.04
N ARG A 165 9.55 -13.32 1.34
CA ARG A 165 10.63 -13.40 2.34
C ARG A 165 10.12 -13.74 3.74
N SER A 166 10.71 -14.80 4.29
CA SER A 166 10.80 -15.09 5.72
C SER A 166 11.38 -13.89 6.47
N CYS A 167 10.75 -13.51 7.58
CA CYS A 167 11.36 -12.69 8.61
C CYS A 167 11.55 -13.60 9.82
N ASP A 168 12.70 -14.25 9.91
CA ASP A 168 13.13 -14.99 11.09
C ASP A 168 13.38 -14.01 12.24
N PHE A 169 12.49 -14.04 13.24
CA PHE A 169 12.73 -13.43 14.53
C PHE A 169 13.43 -14.47 15.39
N GLN A 170 14.75 -14.37 15.53
CA GLN A 170 15.51 -15.18 16.47
C GLN A 170 15.02 -14.87 17.90
N LYS A 171 14.29 -15.82 18.50
CA LYS A 171 14.12 -15.90 19.94
C LYS A 171 15.42 -16.41 20.54
N SER A 172 16.12 -15.57 21.29
CA SER A 172 17.18 -16.00 22.20
C SER A 172 16.54 -16.87 23.28
N GLY A 173 16.87 -18.16 23.27
CA GLY A 173 16.44 -19.12 24.28
C GLY A 173 17.08 -18.82 25.62
N GLY A 174 16.25 -18.75 26.65
CA GLY A 174 16.66 -19.08 28.00
C GLY A 174 16.58 -20.60 28.16
N GLU A 175 17.69 -21.23 28.54
CA GLU A 175 17.67 -22.56 29.13
C GLU A 175 18.38 -22.50 30.48
N GLU A 176 17.64 -22.98 31.47
CA GLU A 176 18.00 -23.14 32.86
C GLU A 176 18.41 -24.61 33.08
N GLY A 177 19.57 -24.82 33.70
CA GLY A 177 19.87 -25.94 34.60
C GLY A 177 19.99 -27.38 34.06
N ARG A 178 21.24 -27.89 34.02
CA ARG A 178 21.64 -29.16 34.68
C ARG A 178 23.15 -29.44 34.52
N ARG A 179 23.91 -29.31 35.61
CA ARG A 179 24.70 -30.37 36.26
C ARG A 179 25.27 -29.84 37.56
#